data_AF-A0AAF5PJL3-F1
#
_entry.id   AF-A0AAF5PJL3-F1
#
_cell.length_a   1.000
_cell.length_b   1.000
_cell.length_c   1.000
_cell.angle_alpha   90.00
_cell.angle_beta   90.00
_cell.angle_gamma   90.00
#
_symmetry.space_group_name_H-M   'P 1'
#
loop_
_entity.id
_entity.type
_entity.pdbx_description
1 polymer ?
#
loop_
_entity_poly.entity_id
_entity_poly.type
_entity_poly.pdbx_seq_one_letter_code
_entity_poly.pdbx_strand_id
1 'polypeptide(L)'
;MLDCCDPWNGTQIIQALPKYSLNYDDITDLIITHGHSDHWGNLSLFQQAKIYMGDDMAKDGIYETLDDFVQIRPIPGHTDHDRSIIVAEYGTVDIVGDIFEENDDSWKENSKYPEEQEKSRKIILNEADWIIPGHGRMFKNKLNM
;
A
#
# COMPACT_ATOMS: atom_id res chain seq x y z
N MET A 1 3.20 -5.90 6.61
CA MET A 1 1.84 -6.06 6.03
C MET A 1 1.45 -4.76 5.35
N LEU A 2 0.69 -4.83 4.25
CA LEU A 2 0.34 -3.69 3.39
C LEU A 2 -1.18 -3.59 3.36
N ASP A 3 -1.70 -2.47 3.84
CA ASP A 3 -3.11 -2.24 4.15
C ASP A 3 -3.70 -3.32 5.07
N CYS A 4 -4.89 -3.07 5.61
CA CYS A 4 -5.60 -4.02 6.46
C CYS A 4 -7.09 -4.10 6.17
N CYS A 5 -7.47 -3.89 4.91
CA CYS A 5 -8.83 -4.06 4.37
C CYS A 5 -9.90 -3.22 5.10
N ASP A 6 -11.17 -3.41 4.74
CA ASP A 6 -12.30 -2.75 5.37
C ASP A 6 -12.66 -3.31 6.76
N PRO A 7 -13.35 -2.54 7.62
CA PRO A 7 -13.68 -2.97 8.98
C PRO A 7 -14.60 -4.19 9.08
N TRP A 8 -15.29 -4.57 8.00
CA TRP A 8 -16.29 -5.65 8.01
C TRP A 8 -15.66 -7.03 7.77
N ASN A 9 -14.42 -7.08 7.28
CA ASN A 9 -13.77 -8.31 6.80
C ASN A 9 -12.54 -8.75 7.60
N GLY A 10 -12.30 -8.20 8.80
CA GLY A 10 -11.12 -8.53 9.62
C GLY A 10 -10.89 -10.02 9.90
N THR A 11 -11.95 -10.81 10.07
CA THR A 11 -11.84 -12.27 10.28
C THR A 11 -11.17 -12.98 9.10
N GLN A 12 -11.37 -12.48 7.86
CA GLN A 12 -10.77 -13.09 6.67
C GLN A 12 -9.25 -12.92 6.67
N ILE A 13 -8.76 -11.79 7.17
CA ILE A 13 -7.33 -11.52 7.32
C ILE A 13 -6.72 -12.53 8.30
N ILE A 14 -7.32 -12.70 9.48
CA ILE A 14 -6.85 -13.64 10.50
C ILE A 14 -6.80 -15.07 9.96
N GLN A 15 -7.79 -15.47 9.15
CA GLN A 15 -7.83 -16.80 8.54
C GLN A 15 -6.82 -16.98 7.39
N ALA A 16 -6.35 -15.90 6.78
CA ALA A 16 -5.38 -15.94 5.69
C ALA A 16 -3.93 -16.05 6.17
N LEU A 17 -3.59 -15.42 7.31
CA LEU A 17 -2.22 -15.39 7.84
C LEU A 17 -1.58 -16.78 8.04
N PRO A 18 -2.29 -17.82 8.54
CA PRO A 18 -1.72 -19.15 8.70
C PRO A 18 -1.20 -19.80 7.41
N LYS A 19 -1.69 -19.36 6.23
CA LYS A 19 -1.16 -19.83 4.93
C LYS A 19 0.29 -19.44 4.71
N TYR A 20 0.74 -18.39 5.40
CA TYR A 20 2.11 -17.89 5.38
C TYR A 20 2.89 -18.26 6.66
N SER A 21 2.34 -19.17 7.49
CA SER A 21 2.90 -19.51 8.81
C SER A 21 3.03 -18.30 9.75
N LEU A 22 2.10 -17.34 9.64
CA LEU A 22 2.02 -16.15 10.48
C LEU A 22 0.71 -16.12 11.28
N ASN A 23 0.71 -15.42 12.40
CA ASN A 23 -0.46 -14.94 13.13
C ASN A 23 -0.45 -13.39 13.18
N TYR A 24 -1.51 -12.76 13.73
CA TYR A 24 -1.61 -11.30 13.72
C TYR A 24 -0.58 -10.61 14.63
N ASP A 25 -0.12 -11.27 15.70
CA ASP A 25 0.93 -10.77 16.60
C ASP A 25 2.34 -10.89 15.98
N ASP A 26 2.51 -11.69 14.93
CA ASP A 26 3.78 -11.79 14.20
C ASP A 26 4.02 -10.60 13.26
N ILE A 27 3.01 -9.76 13.03
CA ILE A 27 3.12 -8.59 12.16
C ILE A 27 3.85 -7.46 12.91
N THR A 28 5.06 -7.14 12.46
CA THR A 28 5.92 -6.11 13.06
C THR A 28 5.73 -4.73 12.46
N ASP A 29 5.29 -4.66 11.20
CA ASP A 29 5.17 -3.43 10.42
C ASP A 29 3.89 -3.50 9.59
N LEU A 30 3.06 -2.46 9.69
CA LEU A 30 1.83 -2.29 8.94
C LEU A 30 1.88 -0.94 8.22
N ILE A 31 1.86 -0.98 6.89
CA ILE A 31 1.93 0.23 6.09
C ILE A 31 0.61 0.43 5.38
N ILE A 32 0.03 1.62 5.57
CA ILE A 32 -1.22 2.04 4.98
C ILE A 32 -0.92 2.94 3.79
N THR A 33 -1.39 2.53 2.62
CA THR A 33 -1.16 3.25 1.36
C THR A 33 -1.86 4.60 1.34
N HIS A 34 -3.11 4.67 1.81
CA HIS A 34 -3.90 5.89 1.89
C HIS A 34 -5.10 5.78 2.84
N GLY A 35 -5.81 6.89 3.06
CA GLY A 35 -6.80 7.05 4.13
C GLY A 35 -8.22 6.52 3.87
N HIS A 36 -8.47 5.74 2.81
CA HIS A 36 -9.79 5.17 2.58
C HIS A 36 -10.07 3.97 3.50
N SER A 37 -11.31 3.85 3.97
CA SER A 37 -11.68 2.92 5.07
C SER A 37 -11.42 1.45 4.75
N ASP A 38 -11.41 1.10 3.47
CA ASP A 38 -11.10 -0.21 2.92
C ASP A 38 -9.60 -0.52 2.88
N HIS A 39 -8.73 0.40 3.29
CA HIS A 39 -7.28 0.18 3.41
C HIS A 39 -6.78 0.15 4.86
N TRP A 40 -7.50 0.75 5.81
CA TRP A 40 -7.07 0.83 7.23
C TRP A 40 -8.08 0.29 8.24
N GLY A 41 -9.17 -0.33 7.79
CA GLY A 41 -10.31 -0.69 8.62
C GLY A 41 -10.02 -1.65 9.79
N ASN A 42 -8.92 -2.40 9.75
CA ASN A 42 -8.56 -3.37 10.79
C ASN A 42 -7.24 -3.06 11.52
N LEU A 43 -6.83 -1.79 11.63
CA LEU A 43 -5.62 -1.39 12.38
C LEU A 43 -5.55 -2.01 13.79
N SER A 44 -6.70 -2.13 14.47
CA SER A 44 -6.77 -2.63 15.85
C SER A 44 -6.39 -4.11 16.04
N LEU A 45 -6.29 -4.88 14.95
CA LEU A 45 -5.82 -6.27 14.99
C LEU A 45 -4.30 -6.38 15.18
N PHE A 46 -3.54 -5.34 14.81
CA PHE A 46 -2.08 -5.39 14.67
C PHE A 46 -1.37 -4.54 15.72
N GLN A 47 -1.68 -4.78 17.00
CA GLN A 47 -1.21 -3.93 18.11
C GLN A 47 0.31 -3.99 18.33
N GLN A 48 0.98 -5.05 17.87
CA GLN A 48 2.44 -5.18 17.97
C GLN A 48 3.20 -4.42 16.87
N ALA A 49 2.49 -4.03 15.81
CA ALA A 49 3.07 -3.45 14.62
C ALA A 49 3.42 -1.97 14.80
N LYS A 50 4.51 -1.53 14.17
CA LYS A 50 4.68 -0.13 13.79
C LYS A 50 3.69 0.18 12.67
N ILE A 51 2.97 1.28 12.78
CA ILE A 51 1.98 1.72 11.79
C ILE A 51 2.60 2.87 11.00
N TYR A 52 2.69 2.70 9.68
CA TYR A 52 3.16 3.72 8.74
C TYR A 52 1.94 4.23 7.96
N MET A 53 1.65 5.52 8.02
CA MET A 53 0.51 6.12 7.31
C MET A 53 0.85 7.56 6.92
N GLY A 54 0.76 7.89 5.62
CA GLY A 54 1.21 9.18 5.12
C GLY A 54 2.71 9.37 5.34
N ASP A 55 3.10 10.43 6.06
CA ASP A 55 4.51 10.73 6.40
C ASP A 55 4.86 10.35 7.85
N ASP A 56 3.93 9.71 8.55
CA ASP A 56 4.06 9.37 9.95
C ASP A 56 4.34 7.87 10.13
N MET A 57 5.18 7.56 11.11
CA MET A 57 5.27 6.23 11.70
C MET A 57 4.91 6.32 13.19
N ALA A 58 4.07 5.40 13.66
CA ALA A 58 3.65 5.35 15.04
C ALA A 58 3.75 3.93 15.62
N LYS A 59 4.18 3.84 16.88
CA LYS A 59 4.13 2.61 17.68
C LYS A 59 3.71 2.93 19.10
N ASP A 60 2.74 2.17 19.64
CA ASP A 60 2.23 2.36 21.01
C ASP A 60 1.77 3.82 21.30
N GLY A 61 1.27 4.52 20.27
CA GLY A 61 0.85 5.92 20.35
C GLY A 61 2.00 6.95 20.30
N ILE A 62 3.23 6.51 20.08
CA ILE A 62 4.43 7.35 19.94
C ILE A 62 4.77 7.50 18.46
N TYR A 63 4.94 8.74 18.00
CA TYR A 63 5.30 9.05 16.63
C TYR A 63 6.83 9.18 16.47
N GLU A 64 7.35 8.54 15.44
CA GLU A 64 8.77 8.47 15.11
C GLU A 64 9.01 8.78 13.62
N THR A 65 10.25 9.11 13.26
CA THR A 65 10.64 9.31 11.86
C THR A 65 10.63 7.99 11.09
N LEU A 66 10.25 8.04 9.82
CA LEU A 66 10.28 6.91 8.89
C LEU A 66 11.67 6.23 8.88
N ASP A 67 11.66 4.90 8.92
CA ASP A 67 12.85 4.04 8.90
C ASP A 67 13.29 3.79 7.44
N ASP A 68 14.60 3.83 7.17
CA ASP A 68 15.20 3.69 5.84
C ASP A 68 15.02 2.29 5.22
N PHE A 69 14.61 1.29 6.03
CA PHE A 69 14.48 -0.10 5.58
C PHE A 69 13.37 -0.32 4.53
N VAL A 70 12.33 0.51 4.54
CA VAL A 70 11.26 0.48 3.54
C VAL A 70 11.30 1.77 2.75
N GLN A 71 11.58 1.67 1.45
CA GLN A 71 11.49 2.84 0.56
C GLN A 71 10.02 3.17 0.32
N ILE A 72 9.46 3.98 1.22
CA ILE A 72 8.15 4.58 1.11
C ILE A 72 8.31 5.89 0.33
N ARG A 73 7.53 6.08 -0.73
CA ARG A 73 7.54 7.33 -1.49
C ARG A 73 6.15 7.93 -1.66
N PRO A 74 6.04 9.27 -1.68
CA PRO A 74 4.80 9.94 -2.05
C PRO A 74 4.48 9.72 -3.54
N ILE A 75 3.25 9.31 -3.81
CA ILE A 75 2.68 9.13 -5.15
C ILE A 75 1.28 9.77 -5.21
N PRO A 76 1.15 11.07 -4.91
CA PRO A 76 -0.15 11.71 -4.75
C PRO A 76 -1.00 11.60 -6.02
N GLY A 77 -2.31 11.53 -5.85
CA GLY A 77 -3.20 11.42 -6.99
C GLY A 77 -4.61 10.99 -6.62
N HIS A 78 -4.77 9.71 -6.30
CA HIS A 78 -6.05 9.18 -5.84
C HIS A 78 -6.48 9.92 -4.57
N THR A 79 -5.52 10.09 -3.66
CA THR A 79 -5.54 11.04 -2.56
C THR A 79 -4.20 11.80 -2.49
N ASP A 80 -4.16 12.88 -1.71
CA ASP A 80 -2.92 13.61 -1.38
C ASP A 80 -2.01 12.82 -0.42
N HIS A 81 -2.53 11.78 0.23
CA HIS A 81 -1.81 10.95 1.18
C HIS A 81 -1.27 9.65 0.59
N ASP A 82 -1.44 9.41 -0.70
CA ASP A 82 -1.00 8.16 -1.33
C ASP A 82 0.50 7.94 -1.17
N ARG A 83 0.86 6.75 -0.72
CA ARG A 83 2.23 6.27 -0.56
C ARG A 83 2.40 4.94 -1.28
N SER A 84 3.55 4.78 -1.94
CA SER A 84 3.97 3.51 -2.53
C SER A 84 5.18 2.95 -1.79
N ILE A 85 5.35 1.63 -1.90
CA ILE A 85 6.45 0.90 -1.32
C ILE A 85 7.20 0.16 -2.39
N ILE A 86 8.49 0.44 -2.46
CA ILE A 86 9.41 -0.19 -3.39
C ILE A 86 10.12 -1.33 -2.70
N VAL A 87 9.98 -2.54 -3.25
CA VAL A 87 10.66 -3.76 -2.81
C VAL A 87 11.61 -4.20 -3.92
N ALA A 88 12.91 -4.19 -3.63
CA ALA A 88 13.96 -4.60 -4.56
C ALA A 88 14.30 -6.10 -4.40
N GLU A 89 13.29 -6.96 -4.49
CA GLU A 89 13.45 -8.42 -4.48
C GLU A 89 12.76 -8.98 -5.73
N TYR A 90 13.51 -9.68 -6.60
CA TYR A 90 13.04 -10.21 -7.91
C TYR A 90 12.80 -9.17 -9.03
N GLY A 91 13.41 -7.99 -8.92
CA GLY A 91 13.14 -6.80 -9.74
C GLY A 91 12.60 -5.68 -8.85
N THR A 92 12.32 -4.51 -9.41
CA THR A 92 11.66 -3.43 -8.66
C THR A 92 10.16 -3.72 -8.60
N VAL A 93 9.66 -4.19 -7.46
CA VAL A 93 8.22 -4.36 -7.20
C VAL A 93 7.70 -3.11 -6.51
N ASP A 94 6.64 -2.53 -7.05
CA ASP A 94 6.02 -1.34 -6.49
C ASP A 94 4.58 -1.65 -6.02
N ILE A 95 4.30 -1.49 -4.73
CA ILE A 95 2.94 -1.57 -4.17
C ILE A 95 2.39 -0.16 -4.04
N VAL A 96 1.29 0.12 -4.74
CA VAL A 96 0.92 1.50 -5.11
C VAL A 96 -0.47 1.92 -4.65
N GLY A 97 -1.17 1.07 -3.91
CA GLY A 97 -2.57 1.30 -3.55
C GLY A 97 -3.40 1.63 -4.80
N ASP A 98 -4.36 2.53 -4.65
CA ASP A 98 -5.32 2.88 -5.70
C ASP A 98 -4.77 3.82 -6.78
N ILE A 99 -3.46 4.11 -6.79
CA ILE A 99 -2.85 4.71 -7.98
C ILE A 99 -3.05 3.81 -9.19
N PHE A 100 -3.10 2.49 -8.98
CA PHE A 100 -3.63 1.49 -9.91
C PHE A 100 -4.68 0.62 -9.19
N GLU A 101 -5.87 0.42 -9.75
CA GLU A 101 -6.97 -0.33 -9.09
C GLU A 101 -7.01 -1.84 -9.49
N GLU A 102 -7.65 -2.21 -10.62
CA GLU A 102 -7.72 -3.62 -11.08
C GLU A 102 -7.68 -3.75 -12.62
N ASN A 103 -6.89 -2.93 -13.31
CA ASN A 103 -6.83 -2.81 -14.78
C ASN A 103 -8.01 -2.05 -15.42
N ASP A 104 -8.56 -1.04 -14.74
CA ASP A 104 -9.56 -0.15 -15.33
C ASP A 104 -8.93 1.21 -15.71
N ASP A 105 -9.37 1.76 -16.85
CA ASP A 105 -9.10 3.14 -17.28
C ASP A 105 -10.00 4.16 -16.55
N SER A 106 -10.94 3.70 -15.72
CA SER A 106 -11.85 4.53 -14.91
C SER A 106 -11.19 5.23 -13.71
N TRP A 107 -9.90 4.99 -13.43
CA TRP A 107 -9.19 5.59 -12.28
C TRP A 107 -9.33 7.12 -12.19
N LYS A 108 -9.52 7.82 -13.32
CA LYS A 108 -9.74 9.27 -13.35
C LYS A 108 -11.02 9.70 -12.62
N GLU A 109 -12.04 8.85 -12.59
CA GLU A 109 -13.33 9.13 -11.94
C GLU A 109 -13.26 8.95 -10.43
N ASN A 110 -12.40 8.04 -9.95
CA ASN A 110 -12.18 7.77 -8.54
C ASN A 110 -11.10 8.68 -7.91
N SER A 111 -10.30 9.33 -8.75
CA SER A 111 -9.20 10.19 -8.34
C SER A 111 -9.65 11.54 -7.77
N LYS A 112 -9.12 11.92 -6.61
CA LYS A 112 -9.23 13.29 -6.08
C LYS A 112 -8.40 14.29 -6.90
N TYR A 113 -7.26 13.86 -7.46
CA TYR A 113 -6.31 14.68 -8.22
C TYR A 113 -5.84 13.95 -9.50
N PRO A 114 -6.68 13.90 -10.56
CA PRO A 114 -6.39 13.08 -11.74
C PRO A 114 -5.07 13.42 -12.45
N GLU A 115 -4.71 14.70 -12.48
CA GLU A 115 -3.45 15.15 -13.12
C GLU A 115 -2.20 14.72 -12.32
N GLU A 116 -2.28 14.73 -10.99
CA GLU A 116 -1.18 14.26 -10.13
C GLU A 116 -1.10 12.73 -10.16
N GLN A 117 -2.24 12.03 -10.14
CA GLN A 117 -2.27 10.58 -10.30
C GLN A 117 -1.68 10.15 -11.64
N GLU A 118 -1.91 10.90 -12.72
CA GLU A 118 -1.27 10.61 -14.01
C GLU A 118 0.26 10.72 -13.94
N LYS A 119 0.79 11.71 -13.22
CA LYS A 119 2.24 11.87 -13.01
C LYS A 119 2.79 10.73 -12.17
N SER A 120 2.12 10.39 -11.06
CA SER A 120 2.48 9.28 -10.18
C SER A 120 2.49 7.94 -10.94
N ARG A 121 1.46 7.67 -11.74
CA ARG A 121 1.40 6.50 -12.63
C ARG A 121 2.59 6.45 -13.60
N LYS A 122 2.97 7.58 -14.21
CA LYS A 122 4.13 7.64 -15.12
C LYS A 122 5.45 7.35 -14.40
N ILE A 123 5.64 7.86 -13.19
CA ILE A 123 6.83 7.57 -12.37
C ILE A 123 6.93 6.06 -12.09
N ILE A 124 5.84 5.45 -11.61
CA ILE A 124 5.75 4.01 -11.33
C ILE A 124 6.06 3.19 -12.57
N LEU A 125 5.43 3.51 -13.71
CA LEU A 125 5.63 2.79 -14.97
C LEU A 125 7.03 2.92 -15.57
N ASN A 126 7.81 3.93 -15.17
CA ASN A 126 9.20 4.07 -15.63
C ASN A 126 10.21 3.30 -14.77
N GLU A 127 9.84 2.93 -13.54
CA GLU A 127 10.80 2.43 -12.55
C GLU A 127 10.50 1.01 -12.07
N ALA A 128 9.22 0.62 -12.03
CA ALA A 128 8.79 -0.67 -11.52
C ALA A 128 8.80 -1.74 -12.62
N ASP A 129 9.31 -2.92 -12.30
CA ASP A 129 9.17 -4.13 -13.13
C ASP A 129 7.83 -4.82 -12.90
N TRP A 130 7.34 -4.76 -11.66
CA TRP A 130 6.09 -5.35 -11.20
C TRP A 130 5.30 -4.35 -10.37
N ILE A 131 3.98 -4.36 -10.52
CA ILE A 131 3.08 -3.44 -9.82
C ILE A 131 2.04 -4.25 -9.06
N ILE A 132 1.85 -3.96 -7.78
CA ILE A 132 0.78 -4.49 -6.93
C ILE A 132 -0.26 -3.37 -6.73
N PRO A 133 -1.41 -3.45 -7.40
CA PRO A 133 -2.45 -2.43 -7.32
C PRO A 133 -3.31 -2.58 -6.05
N GLY A 134 -4.13 -1.58 -5.74
CA GLY A 134 -4.98 -1.56 -4.54
C GLY A 134 -6.08 -2.62 -4.56
N HIS A 135 -6.68 -2.88 -5.72
CA HIS A 135 -7.86 -3.76 -5.87
C HIS A 135 -7.61 -4.92 -6.83
N GLY A 136 -6.40 -5.49 -6.88
CA GLY A 136 -6.12 -6.49 -7.91
C GLY A 136 -4.91 -7.37 -7.68
N ARG A 137 -4.66 -8.25 -8.66
CA ARG A 137 -3.45 -9.09 -8.67
C ARG A 137 -2.26 -8.29 -9.17
N MET A 138 -1.08 -8.62 -8.64
CA MET A 138 0.19 -8.16 -9.18
C MET A 138 0.28 -8.41 -10.68
N PHE A 139 0.76 -7.41 -11.43
CA PHE A 139 0.95 -7.51 -12.88
C PHE A 139 2.34 -7.01 -13.28
N LYS A 140 2.85 -7.55 -14.39
CA LYS A 140 4.15 -7.15 -14.95
C LYS A 140 4.00 -5.83 -15.70
N ASN A 141 4.88 -4.87 -15.42
CA ASN A 141 4.95 -3.64 -16.20
C ASN A 141 5.51 -3.94 -17.59
N LYS A 142 4.78 -3.53 -18.63
CA LYS A 142 5.16 -3.76 -20.04
C LYS A 142 6.06 -2.65 -20.61
N LEU A 143 6.19 -1.51 -19.93
CA LEU A 143 6.96 -0.35 -20.40
C LEU A 143 8.44 -0.40 -20.01
N ASN A 144 8.80 -1.16 -18.97
CA ASN A 144 10.19 -1.31 -18.51
C ASN A 144 10.91 -2.52 -19.15
N MET A 145 10.75 -2.70 -20.47
CA MET A 145 11.42 -3.75 -21.26
C MET A 145 12.67 -3.25 -21.98
#